data_AF-A0A8J3MXF0-F1
#
_entry.id   AF-A0A8J3MXF0-F1
#
_cell.length_a   1.000
_cell.length_b   1.000
_cell.length_c   1.000
_cell.angle_alpha   90.00
_cell.angle_beta   90.00
_cell.angle_gamma   90.00
#
_symmetry.space_group_name_H-M   'P 1'
#
loop_
_entity.id
_entity.type
_entity.pdbx_description
1 polymer ?
#
loop_
_entity_poly.entity_id
_entity_poly.type
_entity_poly.pdbx_seq_one_letter_code
_entity_poly.pdbx_strand_id
1 'polypeptide(L)'
;MQVTVSLTLEVNANASLTQMEEQVQQAGQRWTRSTLKDVVGVWEHAHRGCPRCGSTQVRTEGTTGRNIQTLFGPVYLARRRFRCQRCHQRWCPCKRLLSTLHQARVTQPLREAAIMVGASWPYRQAAGCLKRLTGAQISAEEIRLLTNEQGKIVAHHQAQQAESATLLPSTPPAQPQEEQQRCVIGLDGGWICNRDKRGGMEGKVGVIASGKNGAPCHHSPTQP
;
A
#
# COMPACT_ATOMS: atom_id res chain seq x y z
N MET A 1 -24.06 0.75 11.07
CA MET A 1 -23.49 2.06 11.48
C MET A 1 -23.56 2.96 10.26
N GLN A 2 -24.21 4.11 10.36
CA GLN A 2 -24.31 5.09 9.28
C GLN A 2 -23.72 6.41 9.78
N VAL A 3 -22.91 7.05 8.94
CA VAL A 3 -22.33 8.38 9.20
C VAL A 3 -22.64 9.21 7.96
N THR A 4 -23.53 10.19 8.10
CA THR A 4 -23.83 11.15 7.03
C THR A 4 -22.92 12.35 7.21
N VAL A 5 -22.25 12.74 6.13
CA VAL A 5 -21.32 13.86 6.15
C VAL A 5 -21.57 14.70 4.92
N SER A 6 -21.75 16.01 5.11
CA SER A 6 -21.90 16.99 4.03
C SER A 6 -20.76 18.00 4.07
N LEU A 7 -20.40 18.53 2.91
CA LEU A 7 -19.45 19.62 2.74
C LEU A 7 -20.17 20.72 1.97
N THR A 8 -20.26 21.91 2.56
CA THR A 8 -20.76 23.12 1.88
C THR A 8 -19.58 24.07 1.70
N LEU A 9 -19.44 24.61 0.49
CA LEU A 9 -18.36 25.50 0.11
C LEU A 9 -18.95 26.81 -0.41
N GLU A 10 -18.45 27.91 0.12
CA GLU A 10 -18.68 29.22 -0.47
C GLU A 10 -17.57 29.46 -1.50
N VAL A 11 -17.97 29.58 -2.76
CA VAL A 11 -17.08 29.83 -3.89
C VAL A 11 -17.34 31.24 -4.37
N ASN A 12 -16.27 32.01 -4.61
CA ASN A 12 -16.41 33.35 -5.17
C ASN A 12 -17.03 33.25 -6.58
N ALA A 13 -18.10 34.00 -6.82
CA ALA A 13 -18.83 34.00 -8.09
C ALA A 13 -17.96 34.38 -9.30
N ASN A 14 -16.88 35.13 -9.08
CA ASN A 14 -15.94 35.57 -10.11
C ASN A 14 -14.65 34.72 -10.16
N ALA A 15 -14.60 33.60 -9.44
CA ALA A 15 -13.44 32.71 -9.49
C ALA A 15 -13.30 32.07 -10.89
N SER A 16 -12.06 31.88 -11.33
CA SER A 16 -11.81 31.04 -12.51
C SER A 16 -12.04 29.56 -12.19
N LEU A 17 -12.26 28.72 -13.21
CA LEU A 17 -12.40 27.28 -13.03
C LEU A 17 -11.22 26.66 -12.26
N THR A 18 -9.98 27.11 -12.55
CA THR A 18 -8.77 26.69 -11.83
C THR A 18 -8.83 27.03 -10.34
N GLN A 19 -9.27 28.24 -10.00
CA GLN A 19 -9.41 28.67 -8.60
C GLN A 19 -10.51 27.87 -7.89
N MET A 20 -11.62 27.58 -8.58
CA MET A 20 -12.69 26.74 -8.05
C MET A 20 -12.18 25.32 -7.74
N GLU A 21 -11.43 24.71 -8.67
CA GLU A 21 -10.84 23.38 -8.47
C GLU A 21 -9.91 23.34 -7.26
N GLU A 22 -9.00 24.31 -7.13
CA GLU A 22 -8.10 24.41 -5.98
C GLU A 22 -8.86 24.56 -4.66
N GLN A 23 -9.90 25.40 -4.62
CA GLN A 23 -10.74 25.59 -3.44
C GLN A 23 -11.47 24.30 -3.04
N VAL A 24 -12.09 23.62 -4.02
CA VAL A 24 -12.78 22.34 -3.82
C VAL A 24 -11.80 21.27 -3.33
N GLN A 25 -10.62 21.17 -3.94
CA GLN A 25 -9.61 20.17 -3.55
C GLN A 25 -9.10 20.42 -2.13
N GLN A 26 -8.75 21.66 -1.78
CA GLN A 26 -8.28 21.99 -0.43
C GLN A 26 -9.34 21.73 0.62
N ALA A 27 -10.59 22.09 0.33
CA ALA A 27 -11.69 21.85 1.26
C ALA A 27 -12.00 20.36 1.39
N GLY A 28 -11.99 19.60 0.30
CA GLY A 28 -12.13 18.15 0.31
C GLY A 28 -11.04 17.45 1.13
N GLN A 29 -9.78 17.91 1.04
CA GLN A 29 -8.69 17.39 1.87
C GLN A 29 -8.89 17.68 3.36
N ARG A 30 -9.32 18.89 3.73
CA ARG A 30 -9.63 19.22 5.14
C ARG A 30 -10.80 18.39 5.65
N TRP A 31 -11.84 18.26 4.83
CA TRP A 31 -13.05 17.55 5.17
C TRP A 31 -12.80 16.06 5.36
N THR A 32 -12.12 15.37 4.42
CA THR A 32 -11.78 13.95 4.55
C THR A 32 -10.98 13.64 5.82
N ARG A 33 -10.05 14.52 6.22
CA ARG A 33 -9.33 14.39 7.50
C ARG A 33 -10.25 14.50 8.71
N SER A 34 -11.22 15.42 8.70
CA SER A 34 -12.20 15.57 9.78
C SER A 34 -13.13 14.36 9.84
N THR A 35 -13.69 13.98 8.70
CA THR A 35 -14.60 12.83 8.55
C THR A 35 -13.98 11.55 9.10
N LEU A 36 -12.69 11.29 8.85
CA LEU A 36 -12.04 10.11 9.42
C LEU A 36 -12.06 10.12 10.97
N LYS A 37 -11.87 11.28 11.60
CA LYS A 37 -11.95 11.40 13.07
C LYS A 37 -13.36 11.09 13.56
N ASP A 38 -14.38 11.59 12.87
CA ASP A 38 -15.78 11.40 13.25
C ASP A 38 -16.19 9.94 13.11
N VAL A 39 -15.85 9.30 11.98
CA VAL A 39 -16.10 7.87 11.74
C VAL A 39 -15.43 7.01 12.80
N VAL A 40 -14.17 7.31 13.17
CA VAL A 40 -13.47 6.63 14.26
C VAL A 40 -14.17 6.85 15.60
N GLY A 41 -14.64 8.07 15.89
CA GLY A 41 -15.36 8.39 17.12
C GLY A 41 -16.70 7.66 17.26
N VAL A 42 -17.46 7.53 16.17
CA VAL A 42 -18.69 6.73 16.11
C VAL A 42 -18.38 5.25 16.33
N TRP A 43 -17.32 4.74 15.67
CA TRP A 43 -16.89 3.36 15.85
C TRP A 43 -16.47 3.08 17.30
N GLU A 44 -15.73 3.97 17.97
CA GLU A 44 -15.36 3.82 19.39
C GLU A 44 -16.59 3.72 20.29
N HIS A 45 -17.61 4.54 20.02
CA HIS A 45 -18.84 4.55 20.80
C HIS A 45 -19.64 3.25 20.65
N ALA A 46 -19.68 2.70 19.44
CA ALA A 46 -20.29 1.41 19.15
C ALA A 46 -19.52 0.25 19.80
N HIS A 47 -18.20 0.37 19.94
CA HIS A 47 -17.32 -0.65 20.52
C HIS A 47 -16.91 -0.33 21.97
N ARG A 48 -17.78 0.33 22.73
CA ARG A 48 -17.52 0.72 24.13
C ARG A 48 -17.69 -0.42 25.14
N GLY A 49 -18.05 -1.63 24.72
CA GLY A 49 -18.22 -2.77 25.63
C GLY A 49 -16.90 -3.15 26.32
N CYS A 50 -16.97 -3.58 27.58
CA CYS A 50 -15.78 -4.01 28.31
C CYS A 50 -15.22 -5.31 27.69
N PRO A 51 -13.95 -5.32 27.23
CA PRO A 51 -13.36 -6.51 26.59
C PRO A 51 -13.14 -7.67 27.55
N ARG A 52 -13.17 -7.44 28.88
CA ARG A 52 -12.92 -8.47 29.89
C ARG A 52 -14.19 -9.16 30.38
N CYS A 53 -15.29 -8.42 30.58
CA CYS A 53 -16.51 -8.95 31.20
C CYS A 53 -17.79 -8.68 30.40
N GLY A 54 -17.69 -8.08 29.21
CA GLY A 54 -18.83 -7.79 28.34
C GLY A 54 -19.75 -6.66 28.81
N SER A 55 -19.58 -6.14 30.04
CA SER A 55 -20.44 -5.08 30.57
C SER A 55 -20.43 -3.81 29.70
N THR A 56 -21.62 -3.24 29.50
CA THR A 56 -21.85 -1.96 28.81
C THR A 56 -21.81 -0.76 29.77
N GLN A 57 -21.75 -1.00 31.08
CA GLN A 57 -21.58 0.03 32.11
C GLN A 57 -20.12 0.49 32.15
N VAL A 58 -19.83 1.53 31.38
CA VAL A 58 -18.48 2.05 31.16
C VAL A 58 -18.46 3.56 31.35
N ARG A 59 -17.35 4.08 31.88
CA ARG A 59 -17.10 5.51 32.06
C ARG A 59 -15.94 5.93 31.17
N THR A 60 -16.07 7.09 30.53
CA THR A 60 -14.98 7.72 29.78
C THR A 60 -13.97 8.37 30.74
N GLU A 61 -12.68 8.10 30.55
CA GLU A 61 -11.54 8.65 31.32
C GLU A 61 -10.69 9.60 30.45
N GLY A 62 -11.34 10.44 29.66
CA GLY A 62 -10.70 11.37 28.72
C GLY A 62 -10.18 10.70 27.45
N THR A 63 -9.24 11.37 26.77
CA THR A 63 -8.69 10.94 25.47
C THR A 63 -7.17 10.85 25.48
N THR A 64 -6.61 10.08 24.54
CA THR A 64 -5.17 10.00 24.27
C THR A 64 -4.90 10.18 22.78
N GLY A 65 -4.10 11.19 22.46
CA GLY A 65 -3.77 11.57 21.09
C GLY A 65 -2.92 10.52 20.35
N ARG A 66 -3.09 10.46 19.03
CA ARG A 66 -2.17 9.75 18.12
C ARG A 66 -2.22 10.37 16.74
N ASN A 67 -1.06 10.61 16.13
CA ASN A 67 -0.97 10.95 14.72
C ASN A 67 -0.86 9.68 13.87
N ILE A 68 -1.67 9.60 12.82
CA ILE A 68 -1.56 8.59 11.77
C ILE A 68 -1.32 9.28 10.42
N GLN A 69 -0.61 8.60 9.54
CA GLN A 69 -0.35 9.03 8.16
C GLN A 69 -1.35 8.33 7.25
N THR A 70 -2.12 9.10 6.50
CA THR A 70 -3.09 8.59 5.53
C THR A 70 -2.80 9.11 4.13
N LEU A 71 -3.49 8.56 3.13
CA LEU A 71 -3.35 8.98 1.74
C LEU A 71 -3.70 10.46 1.52
N PHE A 72 -4.59 11.00 2.36
CA PHE A 72 -5.02 12.41 2.32
C PHE A 72 -4.29 13.29 3.34
N GLY A 73 -3.21 12.79 3.94
CA GLY A 73 -2.33 13.51 4.85
C GLY A 73 -2.43 13.08 6.33
N PRO A 74 -1.73 13.77 7.23
CA PRO A 74 -1.70 13.40 8.64
C PRO A 74 -3.04 13.67 9.32
N VAL A 75 -3.49 12.71 10.13
CA VAL A 75 -4.71 12.82 10.94
C VAL A 75 -4.37 12.59 12.41
N TYR A 76 -4.68 13.59 13.24
CA TYR A 76 -4.65 13.46 14.69
C TYR A 76 -5.94 12.84 15.21
N LEU A 77 -5.84 11.67 15.83
CA LEU A 77 -6.94 10.96 16.47
C LEU A 77 -6.90 11.13 17.98
N ALA A 78 -7.95 11.73 18.56
CA ALA A 78 -8.15 11.82 20.00
C ALA A 78 -8.92 10.58 20.50
N ARG A 79 -8.19 9.51 20.82
CA ARG A 79 -8.77 8.18 21.12
C ARG A 79 -9.36 8.16 22.52
N ARG A 80 -10.60 7.69 22.70
CA ARG A 80 -11.24 7.64 24.00
C ARG A 80 -10.68 6.52 24.89
N ARG A 81 -10.48 6.83 26.17
CA ARG A 81 -10.15 5.85 27.20
C ARG A 81 -11.41 5.52 27.99
N PHE A 82 -11.64 4.24 28.25
CA PHE A 82 -12.78 3.77 29.03
C PHE A 82 -12.32 2.99 30.25
N ARG A 83 -13.13 3.04 31.31
CA ARG A 83 -13.05 2.18 32.48
C ARG A 83 -14.38 1.48 32.73
N CYS A 84 -14.34 0.17 32.92
CA CYS A 84 -15.53 -0.62 33.25
C CYS A 84 -15.94 -0.34 34.70
N GLN A 85 -17.23 -0.12 34.93
CA GLN A 85 -17.72 0.08 36.30
C GLN A 85 -17.80 -1.23 37.10
N ARG A 86 -17.93 -2.38 36.42
CA ARG A 86 -18.03 -3.70 37.07
C ARG A 86 -16.67 -4.32 37.42
N CYS A 87 -15.76 -4.43 36.46
CA CYS A 87 -14.47 -5.13 36.65
C CYS A 87 -13.26 -4.19 36.70
N HIS A 88 -13.50 -2.86 36.62
CA HIS A 88 -12.48 -1.81 36.68
C HIS A 88 -11.39 -1.84 35.60
N GLN A 89 -11.49 -2.74 34.61
CA GLN A 89 -10.59 -2.78 33.47
C GLN A 89 -10.57 -1.43 32.75
N ARG A 90 -9.38 -0.98 32.31
CA ARG A 90 -9.20 0.18 31.44
C ARG A 90 -8.82 -0.26 30.03
N TRP A 91 -9.34 0.41 29.00
CA TRP A 91 -8.98 0.14 27.61
C TRP A 91 -9.23 1.33 26.69
N CYS A 92 -8.71 1.24 25.47
CA CYS A 92 -8.99 2.15 24.36
C CYS A 92 -9.51 1.31 23.18
N PRO A 93 -10.80 1.39 22.81
CA PRO A 93 -11.36 0.59 21.70
C PRO A 93 -10.55 0.72 20.42
N CYS A 94 -10.12 1.95 20.09
CA CYS A 94 -9.30 2.23 18.92
C CYS A 94 -7.96 1.51 18.87
N LYS A 95 -7.47 0.91 19.96
CA LYS A 95 -6.22 0.14 19.92
C LYS A 95 -6.28 -0.98 18.88
N ARG A 96 -7.45 -1.61 18.70
CA ARG A 96 -7.68 -2.68 17.70
C ARG A 96 -7.69 -2.14 16.26
N LEU A 97 -8.28 -0.97 16.03
CA LEU A 97 -8.24 -0.36 14.69
C LEU A 97 -6.82 0.02 14.28
N LEU A 98 -6.01 0.47 15.23
CA LEU A 98 -4.69 1.02 14.96
C LEU A 98 -3.60 -0.04 14.93
N SER A 99 -3.88 -1.27 15.37
CA SER A 99 -2.90 -2.37 15.34
C SER A 99 -2.66 -2.91 13.92
N THR A 100 -3.55 -2.62 12.98
CA THR A 100 -3.39 -3.02 11.56
C THR A 100 -2.50 -2.06 10.77
N LEU A 101 -2.15 -0.90 11.34
CA LEU A 101 -1.31 0.09 10.67
C LEU A 101 0.15 -0.36 10.65
N HIS A 102 0.84 -0.13 9.52
CA HIS A 102 2.27 -0.39 9.43
C HIS A 102 3.03 0.55 10.38
N GLN A 103 3.94 -0.02 11.17
CA GLN A 103 4.62 0.65 12.30
C GLN A 103 3.66 1.44 13.20
N ALA A 104 2.41 0.99 13.26
CA ALA A 104 1.32 1.60 13.99
C ALA A 104 1.07 3.09 13.65
N ARG A 105 1.43 3.54 12.43
CA ARG A 105 1.26 4.94 11.99
C ARG A 105 0.78 5.09 10.56
N VAL A 106 1.18 4.21 9.64
CA VAL A 106 0.88 4.34 8.20
C VAL A 106 -0.33 3.48 7.84
N THR A 107 -1.35 4.08 7.21
CA THR A 107 -2.50 3.32 6.73
C THR A 107 -2.14 2.46 5.52
N GLN A 108 -2.84 1.33 5.36
CA GLN A 108 -2.60 0.41 4.26
C GLN A 108 -2.71 1.08 2.88
N PRO A 109 -3.72 1.94 2.57
CA PRO A 109 -3.76 2.65 1.29
C PRO A 109 -2.56 3.57 1.05
N LEU A 110 -2.04 4.23 2.09
CA LEU A 110 -0.84 5.05 1.95
C LEU A 110 0.40 4.17 1.71
N ARG A 111 0.50 3.02 2.39
CA ARG A 111 1.60 2.08 2.21
C ARG A 111 1.64 1.54 0.78
N GLU A 112 0.50 1.13 0.23
CA GLU A 112 0.38 0.63 -1.14
C GLU A 112 0.78 1.71 -2.16
N ALA A 113 0.25 2.93 -2.00
CA ALA A 113 0.63 4.05 -2.85
C ALA A 113 2.13 4.36 -2.76
N ALA A 114 2.71 4.36 -1.54
CA ALA A 114 4.12 4.59 -1.32
C ALA A 114 5.00 3.55 -2.02
N ILE A 115 4.66 2.26 -1.91
CA ILE A 115 5.36 1.16 -2.58
C ILE A 115 5.31 1.36 -4.09
N MET A 116 4.12 1.66 -4.64
CA MET A 116 3.93 1.87 -6.07
C MET A 116 4.82 3.02 -6.58
N VAL A 117 4.74 4.20 -5.96
CA VAL A 117 5.52 5.36 -6.40
C VAL A 117 7.03 5.18 -6.18
N GLY A 118 7.43 4.46 -5.13
CA GLY A 118 8.83 4.16 -4.82
C GLY A 118 9.44 3.11 -5.75
N ALA A 119 8.63 2.27 -6.38
CA ALA A 119 9.06 1.37 -7.45
C ALA A 119 9.19 2.09 -8.81
N SER A 120 8.49 3.22 -9.00
CA SER A 120 8.46 3.95 -10.28
C SER A 120 9.42 5.13 -10.36
N TRP A 121 9.72 5.81 -9.25
CA TRP A 121 10.49 7.06 -9.25
C TRP A 121 11.54 7.12 -8.14
N PRO A 122 12.57 7.98 -8.30
CA PRO A 122 13.45 8.34 -7.19
C PRO A 122 12.64 8.80 -5.96
N TYR A 123 13.00 8.33 -4.77
CA TYR A 123 12.14 8.47 -3.58
C TYR A 123 11.75 9.91 -3.21
N ARG A 124 12.61 10.90 -3.48
CA ARG A 124 12.27 12.33 -3.28
C ARG A 124 11.19 12.80 -4.25
N GLN A 125 11.30 12.42 -5.52
CA GLN A 125 10.29 12.71 -6.54
C GLN A 125 8.99 11.96 -6.22
N ALA A 126 9.08 10.69 -5.82
CA ALA A 126 7.94 9.89 -5.39
C ALA A 126 7.15 10.56 -4.25
N ALA A 127 7.84 11.02 -3.20
CA ALA A 127 7.22 11.76 -2.10
C ALA A 127 6.55 13.06 -2.57
N GLY A 128 7.21 13.82 -3.44
CA GLY A 128 6.66 15.06 -4.01
C GLY A 128 5.42 14.82 -4.88
N CYS A 129 5.44 13.81 -5.75
CA CYS A 129 4.30 13.43 -6.58
C CYS A 129 3.12 12.97 -5.73
N LEU A 130 3.35 12.08 -4.76
CA LEU A 130 2.29 11.57 -3.90
C LEU A 130 1.64 12.69 -3.08
N LYS A 131 2.44 13.62 -2.53
CA LYS A 131 1.94 14.81 -1.84
C LYS A 131 1.06 15.68 -2.74
N ARG A 132 1.47 15.94 -3.98
CA ARG A 132 0.72 16.79 -4.92
C ARG A 132 -0.60 16.16 -5.35
N LEU A 133 -0.59 14.86 -5.62
CA LEU A 133 -1.76 14.17 -6.16
C LEU A 133 -2.79 13.82 -5.08
N THR A 134 -2.35 13.53 -3.85
CA THR A 134 -3.25 13.02 -2.81
C THR A 134 -3.27 13.84 -1.52
N GLY A 135 -2.27 14.71 -1.30
CA GLY A 135 -2.08 15.41 -0.02
C GLY A 135 -1.35 14.59 1.05
N ALA A 136 -0.88 13.38 0.71
CA ALA A 136 -0.11 12.53 1.63
C ALA A 136 1.17 13.23 2.09
N GLN A 137 1.57 12.98 3.34
CA GLN A 137 2.83 13.46 3.88
C GLN A 137 3.65 12.28 4.38
N ILE A 138 4.49 11.76 3.50
CA ILE A 138 5.41 10.65 3.78
C ILE A 138 6.80 11.04 3.30
N SER A 139 7.83 10.71 4.08
CA SER A 139 9.21 11.07 3.73
C SER A 139 9.74 10.14 2.64
N ALA A 140 10.73 10.62 1.88
CA ALA A 140 11.44 9.79 0.90
C ALA A 140 12.07 8.55 1.55
N GLU A 141 12.55 8.67 2.79
CA GLU A 141 13.13 7.56 3.53
C GLU A 141 12.08 6.52 3.93
N GLU A 142 10.90 6.95 4.39
CA GLU A 142 9.81 6.02 4.71
C GLU A 142 9.34 5.28 3.45
N ILE A 143 9.23 5.97 2.30
CA ILE A 143 8.96 5.32 1.01
C ILE A 143 10.03 4.27 0.71
N ARG A 144 11.32 4.62 0.81
CA ARG A 144 12.43 3.68 0.58
C ARG A 144 12.32 2.44 1.46
N LEU A 145 12.05 2.61 2.75
CA LEU A 145 11.91 1.51 3.70
C LEU A 145 10.75 0.59 3.33
N LEU A 146 9.57 1.16 3.02
CA LEU A 146 8.38 0.39 2.61
C LEU A 146 8.60 -0.35 1.28
N THR A 147 9.17 0.32 0.27
CA THR A 147 9.47 -0.28 -1.02
C THR A 147 10.49 -1.41 -0.89
N ASN A 148 11.54 -1.22 -0.11
CA ASN A 148 12.57 -2.26 0.09
C ASN A 148 12.06 -3.44 0.91
N GLU A 149 11.23 -3.21 1.92
CA GLU A 149 10.54 -4.27 2.65
C GLU A 149 9.70 -5.12 1.69
N GLN A 150 8.89 -4.47 0.85
CA GLN A 150 8.07 -5.18 -0.15
C GLN A 150 8.94 -5.91 -1.19
N GLY A 151 10.02 -5.27 -1.65
CA GLY A 151 10.96 -5.88 -2.60
C GLY A 151 11.58 -7.17 -2.06
N LYS A 152 11.93 -7.22 -0.76
CA LYS A 152 12.44 -8.44 -0.11
C LYS A 152 11.39 -9.55 -0.10
N ILE A 153 10.13 -9.22 0.19
CA ILE A 153 9.03 -10.19 0.20
C ILE A 153 8.84 -10.78 -1.21
N VAL A 154 8.81 -9.93 -2.24
CA VAL A 154 8.66 -10.36 -3.64
C VAL A 154 9.85 -11.22 -4.08
N ALA A 155 11.07 -10.80 -3.77
CA ALA A 155 12.28 -11.55 -4.12
C ALA A 155 12.31 -12.95 -3.45
N HIS A 156 11.89 -13.04 -2.19
CA HIS A 156 11.79 -14.32 -1.49
C HIS A 156 10.77 -15.26 -2.15
N HIS A 157 9.59 -14.73 -2.50
CA HIS A 157 8.56 -15.50 -3.19
C HIS A 157 9.03 -15.97 -4.58
N GLN A 158 9.73 -15.12 -5.33
CA GLN A 158 10.31 -15.48 -6.62
C GLN A 158 11.37 -16.58 -6.48
N ALA A 159 12.23 -16.51 -5.46
CA ALA A 159 13.22 -17.55 -5.20
C ALA A 159 12.59 -18.91 -4.88
N GLN A 160 11.54 -18.92 -4.04
CA GLN A 160 10.78 -20.14 -3.72
C GLN A 160 10.10 -20.73 -4.95
N GLN A 161 9.51 -19.89 -5.80
CA GLN A 161 8.91 -20.33 -7.07
C GLN A 161 9.95 -20.93 -8.01
N ALA A 162 11.12 -20.29 -8.16
CA ALA A 162 12.21 -20.79 -8.98
C ALA A 162 12.71 -22.16 -8.47
N GLU A 163 12.94 -22.30 -7.16
CA GLU A 163 13.36 -23.57 -6.55
C GLU A 163 12.33 -24.68 -6.80
N SER A 164 11.04 -24.41 -6.60
CA SER A 164 9.97 -25.38 -6.87
C SER A 164 9.88 -25.80 -8.34
N ALA A 165 10.16 -24.89 -9.28
CA ALA A 165 10.19 -25.20 -10.71
C ALA A 165 11.43 -26.02 -11.11
N THR A 166 12.53 -25.92 -10.35
CA THR A 166 13.78 -26.65 -10.61
C THR A 166 13.73 -28.08 -10.05
N LEU A 167 12.84 -28.36 -9.10
CA LEU A 167 12.69 -29.67 -8.42
C LEU A 167 11.72 -30.66 -9.13
N LEU A 168 11.22 -30.32 -10.32
CA LEU A 168 10.51 -31.30 -11.15
C LEU A 168 11.45 -32.47 -11.46
N PRO A 169 11.08 -33.72 -11.13
CA PRO A 169 11.97 -34.86 -11.35
C PRO A 169 12.24 -34.98 -12.84
N SER A 170 13.52 -34.85 -13.20
CA SER A 170 14.05 -35.28 -14.48
C SER A 170 14.04 -36.80 -14.52
N THR A 171 12.85 -37.38 -14.71
CA THR A 171 12.74 -38.76 -15.17
C THR A 171 13.30 -38.77 -16.59
N PRO A 172 14.41 -39.48 -16.89
CA PRO A 172 14.88 -39.56 -18.26
C PRO A 172 13.75 -40.16 -19.11
N PRO A 173 13.31 -39.48 -20.19
CA PRO A 173 12.31 -40.06 -21.06
C PRO A 173 12.88 -41.35 -21.65
N ALA A 174 12.08 -42.41 -21.57
CA ALA A 174 12.27 -43.56 -22.45
C ALA A 174 12.34 -43.07 -23.91
N GLN A 175 13.17 -43.73 -24.70
CA GLN A 175 13.66 -43.37 -26.05
C GLN A 175 12.65 -42.64 -26.98
N PRO A 176 13.15 -41.76 -27.88
CA PRO A 176 12.37 -40.70 -28.51
C PRO A 176 11.42 -41.22 -29.59
N GLN A 177 10.12 -40.93 -29.46
CA GLN A 177 9.25 -40.73 -30.62
C GLN A 177 9.33 -39.26 -31.04
N GLU A 178 9.78 -39.06 -32.27
CA GLU A 178 10.04 -37.75 -32.89
C GLU A 178 8.77 -36.91 -33.03
N GLU A 179 8.53 -36.07 -32.02
CA GLU A 179 7.94 -34.77 -32.25
C GLU A 179 8.70 -33.82 -31.32
N GLN A 180 9.81 -33.26 -31.83
CA GLN A 180 10.73 -32.41 -31.08
C GLN A 180 9.94 -31.33 -30.33
N GLN A 181 9.72 -31.56 -29.04
CA GLN A 181 9.15 -30.59 -28.14
C GLN A 181 10.15 -29.45 -28.05
N ARG A 182 9.94 -28.39 -28.85
CA ARG A 182 10.81 -27.22 -28.85
C ARG A 182 10.69 -26.57 -27.47
N CYS A 183 11.79 -26.60 -26.72
CA CYS A 183 11.96 -25.78 -25.54
C CYS A 183 12.46 -24.41 -25.99
N VAL A 184 11.69 -23.36 -25.71
CA VAL A 184 12.08 -21.98 -25.98
C VAL A 184 12.57 -21.36 -24.68
N ILE A 185 13.80 -20.86 -24.70
CA ILE A 185 14.41 -20.15 -23.58
C ILE A 185 14.56 -18.69 -23.99
N GLY A 186 13.88 -17.79 -23.28
CA GLY A 186 14.10 -16.35 -23.38
C GLY A 186 15.02 -15.90 -22.24
N LEU A 187 16.10 -15.19 -22.57
CA LEU A 187 17.00 -14.58 -21.60
C LEU A 187 17.09 -13.09 -21.89
N ASP A 188 16.99 -12.28 -20.86
CA ASP A 188 17.23 -10.83 -20.91
C ASP A 188 18.14 -10.40 -19.76
N GLY A 189 18.89 -9.32 -19.98
CA GLY A 189 19.89 -8.80 -19.06
C GLY A 189 19.85 -7.29 -18.95
N GLY A 190 19.78 -6.77 -17.73
CA GLY A 190 19.80 -5.34 -17.43
C GLY A 190 21.03 -4.97 -16.60
N TRP A 191 21.77 -3.95 -17.02
CA TRP A 191 22.87 -3.40 -16.23
C TRP A 191 22.36 -2.38 -15.20
N ILE A 192 22.75 -2.55 -13.94
CA ILE A 192 22.36 -1.70 -12.82
C ILE A 192 23.63 -1.12 -12.19
N CYS A 193 23.74 0.20 -12.17
CA CYS A 193 24.85 0.85 -11.46
C CYS A 193 24.76 0.56 -9.96
N ASN A 194 25.86 0.13 -9.35
CA ASN A 194 25.95 -0.23 -7.93
C ASN A 194 27.01 0.66 -7.26
N ARG A 195 26.69 1.24 -6.10
CA ARG A 195 27.63 2.08 -5.35
C ARG A 195 28.73 1.28 -4.65
N ASP A 196 28.42 0.04 -4.25
CA ASP A 196 29.34 -0.84 -3.52
C ASP A 196 30.27 -1.61 -4.46
N LYS A 197 29.89 -1.75 -5.74
CA LYS A 197 30.70 -2.39 -6.78
C LYS A 197 30.96 -1.44 -7.94
N ARG A 198 32.19 -0.94 -8.02
CA ARG A 198 32.65 -0.13 -9.15
C ARG A 198 32.47 -0.94 -10.44
N GLY A 199 31.68 -0.40 -11.38
CA GLY A 199 31.24 -1.11 -12.58
C GLY A 199 29.72 -1.33 -12.60
N GLY A 200 29.09 -1.72 -11.50
CA GLY A 200 27.68 -2.08 -11.44
C GLY A 200 27.42 -3.57 -11.22
N MET A 201 26.19 -4.01 -11.43
CA MET A 201 25.78 -5.41 -11.47
C MET A 201 24.86 -5.64 -12.66
N GLU A 202 24.99 -6.79 -13.31
CA GLU A 202 24.04 -7.24 -14.32
C GLU A 202 22.98 -8.13 -13.64
N GLY A 203 21.70 -7.75 -13.76
CA GLY A 203 20.58 -8.62 -13.40
C GLY A 203 20.11 -9.37 -14.64
N LYS A 204 19.94 -10.70 -14.55
CA LYS A 204 19.45 -11.54 -15.65
C LYS A 204 18.11 -12.16 -15.28
N VAL A 205 17.20 -12.19 -16.25
CA VAL A 205 15.90 -12.85 -16.13
C VAL A 205 15.80 -13.90 -17.23
N GLY A 206 15.35 -15.10 -16.87
CA GLY A 206 15.13 -16.20 -17.80
C GLY A 206 13.72 -16.73 -17.72
N VAL A 207 13.14 -17.05 -18.87
CA VAL A 207 11.84 -17.72 -19.01
C VAL A 207 12.03 -18.99 -19.84
N ILE A 208 11.48 -20.09 -19.36
CA ILE A 208 11.47 -21.38 -20.06
C ILE A 208 10.04 -21.72 -20.42
N ALA A 209 9.78 -21.96 -21.70
CA ALA A 209 8.47 -22.40 -22.19
C ALA A 209 8.62 -23.69 -22.98
N SER A 210 7.80 -24.69 -22.64
CA SER A 210 7.64 -25.93 -23.40
C SER A 210 6.19 -26.07 -23.84
N GLY A 211 5.97 -26.14 -25.16
CA GLY A 211 4.63 -26.28 -25.72
C GLY A 211 4.67 -26.65 -27.19
N LYS A 212 3.87 -27.65 -27.58
CA LYS A 212 3.46 -27.85 -28.97
C LYS A 212 2.41 -26.79 -29.29
N ASN A 213 2.82 -25.66 -29.85
CA ASN A 213 2.06 -24.84 -30.80
C ASN A 213 2.80 -23.52 -31.02
N GLY A 214 3.52 -23.45 -32.14
CA GLY A 214 3.95 -22.17 -32.69
C GLY A 214 2.72 -21.41 -33.17
N ALA A 215 2.19 -20.52 -32.34
CA ALA A 215 1.43 -19.40 -32.87
C ALA A 215 2.44 -18.43 -33.52
N PRO A 216 2.24 -18.02 -34.79
CA PRO A 216 3.15 -17.09 -35.44
C PRO A 216 3.14 -15.76 -34.67
N CYS A 217 4.32 -15.32 -34.24
CA CYS A 217 4.51 -13.95 -33.80
C CYS A 217 4.34 -13.05 -35.02
N HIS A 218 3.14 -12.47 -35.18
CA HIS A 218 2.92 -11.43 -36.17
C HIS A 218 3.73 -10.21 -35.77
N HIS A 219 4.91 -10.06 -36.37
CA HIS A 219 5.56 -8.77 -36.48
C HIS A 219 4.70 -7.91 -37.41
N SER A 220 3.96 -6.94 -36.86
CA SER A 220 3.40 -5.86 -37.65
C SER A 220 4.57 -5.06 -38.24
N PRO A 221 4.75 -5.01 -39.57
CA PRO A 221 5.64 -4.01 -40.14
C PRO A 221 4.94 -2.66 -40.01
N THR A 222 5.55 -1.76 -39.25
CA THR A 222 5.36 -0.32 -39.45
C THR A 222 5.69 -0.02 -40.91
N GLN A 223 4.67 0.31 -41.69
CA GLN A 223 4.85 0.99 -42.97
C GLN A 223 5.03 2.51 -42.75
N PRO A 224 5.77 3.19 -43.64
CA PRO A 224 6.20 4.58 -43.49
C PRO A 224 5.06 5.60 -43.48
#